data_AF-A0A6J8CAI5-F1
#
_entry.id   AF-A0A6J8CAI5-F1
#
_cell.length_a   1.000
_cell.length_b   1.000
_cell.length_c   1.000
_cell.angle_alpha   90.00
_cell.angle_beta   90.00
_cell.angle_gamma   90.00
#
_symmetry.space_group_name_H-M   'P 1'
#
loop_
_entity.id
_entity.type
_entity.pdbx_description
1 polymer ?
#
loop_
_entity_poly.entity_id
_entity_poly.type
_entity_poly.pdbx_seq_one_letter_code
_entity_poly.pdbx_strand_id
1 'polypeptide(L)'
;MDMSTSSKQKKKSEMMLKKGNMTLSSASLLISLVVVTITEGGDLGIPRPITKFTGKRDVVFILDSFITRLYIVGESATQFGLDVFSTTVTTEIKLNRYVECAPCLRRRIRKAKYKGQATTTFFALDHARINSFSESYGARTGVPKIAIVMTDGKSQNKDKTCDSAEDLRTSGVTIIVVPIGNEVDKEEIDCIASGPSFILPVSSFAGLRDRGFRDRVAQRVSSV
;
A
#
# COMPACT_ATOMS: atom_id res chain seq x y z
N MET A 1 -7.70 -27.46 10.39
CA MET A 1 -6.57 -26.64 9.90
C MET A 1 -5.30 -27.25 10.45
N ASP A 2 -4.33 -27.58 9.60
CA ASP A 2 -3.18 -28.41 9.97
C ASP A 2 -2.15 -27.63 10.81
N MET A 3 -2.01 -28.01 12.09
CA MET A 3 -1.05 -27.45 13.06
C MET A 3 0.40 -27.52 12.57
N SER A 4 0.70 -28.38 11.60
CA SER A 4 2.03 -28.51 10.98
C SER A 4 2.45 -27.27 10.18
N THR A 5 1.49 -26.49 9.67
CA THR A 5 1.75 -25.35 8.78
C THR A 5 2.09 -24.09 9.59
N SER A 6 1.36 -23.86 10.68
CA SER A 6 1.57 -22.74 11.62
C SER A 6 2.94 -22.83 12.32
N SER A 7 3.33 -24.02 12.75
CA SER A 7 4.63 -24.27 13.40
C SER A 7 5.83 -24.08 12.46
N LYS A 8 5.70 -24.46 11.18
CA LYS A 8 6.72 -24.22 10.14
C LYS A 8 6.89 -22.74 9.85
N GLN A 9 5.80 -21.97 9.85
CA GLN A 9 5.81 -20.55 9.58
C GLN A 9 6.45 -19.77 10.74
N LYS A 10 6.15 -20.16 11.98
CA LYS A 10 6.78 -19.65 13.21
C LYS A 10 8.29 -19.93 13.26
N LYS A 11 8.72 -21.15 12.94
CA LYS A 11 10.16 -21.50 12.87
C LYS A 11 10.90 -20.72 11.77
N LYS A 12 10.26 -20.48 10.63
CA LYS A 12 10.85 -19.70 9.54
C LYS A 12 11.00 -18.22 9.93
N SER A 13 10.03 -17.63 10.63
CA SER A 13 10.16 -16.27 11.17
C SER A 13 11.26 -16.19 12.22
N GLU A 14 11.35 -17.15 13.15
CA GLU A 14 12.40 -17.21 14.20
C GLU A 14 13.80 -17.36 13.60
N MET A 15 13.94 -18.15 12.53
CA MET A 15 15.21 -18.33 11.82
C MET A 15 15.63 -17.07 11.03
N MET A 16 14.67 -16.28 10.53
CA MET A 16 14.95 -15.00 9.87
C MET A 16 15.29 -13.90 10.89
N LEU A 17 14.70 -13.95 12.09
CA LEU A 17 15.03 -13.09 13.24
C LEU A 17 16.49 -13.29 13.71
N LYS A 18 16.96 -14.54 13.80
CA LYS A 18 18.34 -14.86 14.21
C LYS A 18 19.44 -14.43 13.22
N LYS A 19 19.08 -14.10 11.96
CA LYS A 19 20.03 -13.64 10.93
C LYS A 19 20.34 -12.14 10.98
N GLY A 20 19.91 -11.43 12.03
CA GLY A 20 20.57 -10.21 12.47
C GLY A 20 20.37 -8.95 11.63
N ASN A 21 19.19 -8.71 11.03
CA ASN A 21 18.94 -7.40 10.41
C ASN A 21 17.48 -6.88 10.41
N MET A 22 16.58 -7.43 11.23
CA MET A 22 15.28 -6.79 11.49
C MET A 22 14.81 -7.12 12.90
N THR A 23 14.80 -6.13 13.79
CA THR A 23 13.93 -6.14 14.98
C THR A 23 12.49 -5.99 14.48
N LEU A 24 11.81 -7.11 14.21
CA LEU A 24 10.36 -7.09 13.98
C LEU A 24 9.72 -6.69 15.31
N SER A 25 9.44 -5.41 15.50
CA SER A 25 8.57 -4.93 16.57
C SER A 25 7.30 -5.79 16.55
N SER A 26 6.91 -6.35 17.70
CA SER A 26 5.67 -7.09 17.91
C SER A 26 4.41 -6.23 17.70
N ALA A 27 4.54 -5.05 17.09
CA ALA A 27 3.47 -4.09 16.89
C ALA A 27 2.35 -4.71 16.05
N SER A 28 1.18 -4.86 16.68
CA SER A 28 -0.09 -4.90 15.97
C SER A 28 -0.19 -3.62 15.14
N LEU A 29 -0.22 -3.75 13.81
CA LEU A 29 -0.38 -2.64 12.89
C LEU A 29 -1.58 -2.88 11.98
N LEU A 30 -2.25 -1.81 11.57
CA LEU A 30 -3.24 -1.83 10.51
C LEU A 30 -2.64 -1.16 9.29
N ILE A 31 -2.33 -1.95 8.27
CA ILE A 31 -1.73 -1.44 7.04
C ILE A 31 -2.79 -1.55 5.96
N SER A 32 -3.33 -0.42 5.50
CA SER A 32 -4.09 -0.41 4.25
C SER A 32 -3.16 0.08 3.15
N LEU A 33 -2.96 -0.75 2.13
CA LEU A 33 -2.25 -0.30 0.95
C LEU A 33 -3.27 0.20 -0.07
N VAL A 34 -3.12 1.48 -0.38
CA VAL A 34 -3.95 2.28 -1.28
C VAL A 34 -3.20 2.36 -2.60
N VAL A 35 -3.51 1.46 -3.55
CA VAL A 35 -2.88 1.53 -4.88
C VAL A 35 -3.68 2.50 -5.75
N VAL A 36 -3.12 3.69 -5.95
CA VAL A 36 -3.62 4.62 -6.96
C VAL A 36 -2.89 4.32 -8.27
N THR A 37 -3.49 3.48 -9.11
CA THR A 37 -2.90 3.18 -10.42
C THR A 37 -3.36 4.20 -11.45
N ILE A 38 -2.42 4.84 -12.14
CA ILE A 38 -2.72 5.66 -13.30
C ILE A 38 -2.73 4.79 -14.55
N THR A 39 -3.75 4.96 -15.38
CA THR A 39 -3.57 4.78 -16.82
C THR A 39 -3.95 6.08 -17.48
N GLU A 40 -3.01 6.59 -18.29
CA GLU A 40 -3.16 7.60 -19.33
C GLU A 40 -4.44 8.44 -19.20
N GLY A 41 -4.32 9.57 -18.49
CA GLY A 41 -5.22 10.68 -18.72
C GLY A 41 -5.14 11.05 -20.20
N GLY A 42 -6.29 11.13 -20.86
CA GLY A 42 -6.37 11.62 -22.21
C GLY A 42 -5.75 13.02 -22.33
N ASP A 43 -4.93 13.14 -23.38
CA ASP A 43 -4.65 14.32 -24.19
C ASP A 43 -3.90 15.51 -23.59
N LEU A 44 -2.56 15.45 -23.69
CA LEU A 44 -1.69 16.64 -23.80
C LEU A 44 -1.23 16.86 -25.27
N GLY A 45 -1.88 16.25 -26.26
CA GLY A 45 -1.45 16.33 -27.67
C GLY A 45 -0.07 15.72 -27.96
N ILE A 46 0.54 15.01 -27.00
CA ILE A 46 1.81 14.32 -27.16
C ILE A 46 1.53 12.85 -27.48
N PRO A 47 1.82 12.35 -28.69
CA PRO A 47 1.76 10.93 -28.98
C PRO A 47 2.85 10.22 -28.16
N ARG A 48 2.44 9.59 -27.06
CA ARG A 48 3.30 8.67 -26.31
C ARG A 48 3.05 7.25 -26.81
N PRO A 49 4.09 6.43 -27.00
CA PRO A 49 3.91 5.05 -27.43
C PRO A 49 2.99 4.35 -26.43
N ILE A 50 1.85 3.86 -26.93
CA ILE A 50 0.79 3.22 -26.13
C ILE A 50 1.36 1.98 -25.46
N THR A 51 1.97 2.14 -24.29
CA THR A 51 2.33 1.01 -23.44
C THR A 51 1.07 0.60 -22.71
N LYS A 52 0.30 -0.31 -23.32
CA LYS A 52 -0.76 -1.08 -22.64
C LYS A 52 -0.28 -1.45 -21.25
N PHE A 53 -0.90 -0.88 -20.21
CA PHE A 53 -0.66 -1.10 -18.78
C PHE A 53 0.01 -2.45 -18.44
N THR A 54 1.35 -2.48 -18.45
CA THR A 54 2.18 -3.65 -18.10
C THR A 54 2.37 -3.79 -16.58
N GLY A 55 2.11 -2.71 -15.82
CA GLY A 55 2.36 -2.59 -14.38
C GLY A 55 1.42 -3.38 -13.45
N LYS A 56 0.33 -3.96 -13.95
CA LYS A 56 -0.61 -4.76 -13.13
C LYS A 56 0.09 -5.92 -12.41
N ARG A 57 1.02 -6.61 -13.08
CA ARG A 57 1.77 -7.72 -12.48
C ARG A 57 2.76 -7.20 -11.45
N ASP A 58 3.42 -6.08 -11.71
CA ASP A 58 4.45 -5.54 -10.83
C ASP A 58 3.85 -5.02 -9.51
N VAL A 59 2.75 -4.27 -9.54
CA VAL A 59 2.00 -3.82 -8.33
C VAL A 59 1.64 -4.99 -7.42
N VAL A 60 1.16 -6.09 -8.00
CA VAL A 60 0.83 -7.34 -7.28
C VAL A 60 2.08 -8.00 -6.69
N PHE A 61 3.18 -8.06 -7.44
CA PHE A 61 4.45 -8.63 -6.97
C PHE A 61 5.00 -7.88 -5.77
N ILE A 62 4.83 -6.56 -5.77
CA ILE A 62 5.29 -5.68 -4.70
C ILE A 62 4.46 -5.90 -3.45
N LEU A 63 3.14 -5.96 -3.60
CA LEU A 63 2.23 -6.28 -2.52
C LEU A 63 2.48 -7.65 -1.88
N ASP A 64 2.63 -8.70 -2.71
CA ASP A 64 3.03 -10.02 -2.21
C ASP A 64 4.40 -9.93 -1.51
N SER A 65 5.32 -9.14 -2.05
CA SER A 65 6.66 -8.98 -1.46
C SER A 65 6.69 -8.19 -0.14
N PHE A 66 5.84 -7.18 0.01
CA PHE A 66 5.67 -6.45 1.25
C PHE A 66 5.11 -7.41 2.30
N ILE A 67 4.05 -8.16 1.98
CA ILE A 67 3.46 -9.12 2.90
C ILE A 67 4.39 -10.32 3.20
N THR A 68 5.31 -10.70 2.29
CA THR A 68 6.33 -11.72 2.60
C THR A 68 7.34 -11.29 3.65
N ARG A 69 7.65 -9.99 3.72
CA ARG A 69 8.79 -9.46 4.48
C ARG A 69 8.33 -8.74 5.74
N LEU A 70 7.17 -8.09 5.67
CA LEU A 70 6.56 -7.28 6.72
C LEU A 70 5.60 -8.12 7.57
N TYR A 71 6.11 -8.97 8.46
CA TYR A 71 5.35 -9.45 9.64
C TYR A 71 4.40 -10.66 9.53
N ILE A 72 4.04 -11.12 10.73
CA ILE A 72 3.07 -12.16 11.07
C ILE A 72 1.67 -11.57 10.83
N VAL A 73 0.90 -12.20 9.94
CA VAL A 73 -0.52 -11.89 9.73
C VAL A 73 -1.33 -12.57 10.84
N GLY A 74 -2.21 -11.84 11.52
CA GLY A 74 -2.99 -12.36 12.65
C GLY A 74 -4.01 -11.36 13.19
N GLU A 75 -5.03 -11.83 13.91
CA GLU A 75 -6.05 -10.98 14.55
C GLU A 75 -5.47 -10.00 15.58
N SER A 76 -4.44 -10.46 16.31
CA SER A 76 -3.66 -9.63 17.24
C SER A 76 -2.28 -9.24 16.68
N ALA A 77 -2.12 -9.32 15.36
CA ALA A 77 -0.89 -8.98 14.66
C ALA A 77 -1.17 -8.00 13.51
N THR A 78 -0.31 -7.94 12.50
CA THR A 78 -0.48 -7.02 11.38
C THR A 78 -1.64 -7.45 10.48
N GLN A 79 -2.54 -6.52 10.17
CA GLN A 79 -3.65 -6.74 9.26
C GLN A 79 -3.46 -5.90 7.99
N PHE A 80 -3.84 -6.48 6.84
CA PHE A 80 -3.59 -5.90 5.53
C PHE A 80 -4.89 -5.62 4.79
N GLY A 81 -5.07 -4.37 4.38
CA GLY A 81 -6.09 -3.91 3.46
C GLY A 81 -5.50 -3.70 2.07
N LEU A 82 -6.34 -3.79 1.04
CA LEU A 82 -5.99 -3.44 -0.32
C LEU A 82 -7.16 -2.71 -0.97
N ASP A 83 -6.94 -1.45 -1.26
CA ASP A 83 -7.82 -0.64 -2.10
C ASP A 83 -7.14 -0.40 -3.44
N VAL A 84 -7.90 -0.59 -4.51
CA VAL A 84 -7.43 -0.40 -5.88
C VAL A 84 -8.28 0.68 -6.53
N PHE A 85 -7.61 1.69 -7.08
CA PHE A 85 -8.25 2.86 -7.66
C PHE A 85 -8.06 2.96 -9.16
N SER A 86 -9.14 3.38 -9.80
CA SER A 86 -9.24 3.78 -11.21
C SER A 86 -10.30 4.89 -11.26
N THR A 87 -11.27 4.82 -12.17
CA THR A 87 -12.52 5.62 -12.14
C THR A 87 -13.35 5.48 -10.85
N THR A 88 -13.29 4.34 -10.17
CA THR A 88 -14.04 4.06 -8.94
C THR A 88 -13.15 3.35 -7.95
N VAL A 89 -13.38 3.59 -6.66
CA VAL A 89 -12.71 2.86 -5.59
C VAL A 89 -13.22 1.42 -5.50
N THR A 90 -12.32 0.45 -5.43
CA THR A 90 -12.69 -0.93 -5.06
C THR A 90 -11.81 -1.42 -3.91
N THR A 91 -12.42 -1.76 -2.78
CA THR A 91 -11.75 -2.54 -1.74
C THR A 91 -11.66 -3.99 -2.16
N GLU A 92 -10.47 -4.41 -2.57
CA GLU A 92 -10.19 -5.79 -2.93
C GLU A 92 -10.06 -6.67 -1.68
N ILE A 93 -9.57 -6.08 -0.57
CA ILE A 93 -9.29 -6.74 0.69
C ILE A 93 -9.58 -5.79 1.85
N LYS A 94 -10.51 -6.15 2.74
CA LYS A 94 -10.76 -5.46 4.02
C LYS A 94 -9.73 -5.90 5.06
N LEU A 95 -9.42 -5.07 6.07
CA LEU A 95 -8.43 -5.37 7.12
C LEU A 95 -8.77 -6.64 7.92
N ASN A 96 -10.05 -6.91 8.16
CA ASN A 96 -10.49 -8.13 8.86
C ASN A 96 -10.56 -9.37 7.97
N ARG A 97 -10.10 -9.32 6.71
CA ARG A 97 -10.12 -10.47 5.80
C ARG A 97 -8.74 -11.13 5.73
N TYR A 98 -8.75 -12.46 5.66
CA TYR A 98 -7.55 -13.29 5.56
C TYR A 98 -6.56 -13.14 6.73
N VAL A 99 -7.02 -12.64 7.88
CA VAL A 99 -6.25 -12.43 9.12
C VAL A 99 -5.51 -13.69 9.61
N GLU A 100 -5.97 -14.88 9.24
CA GLU A 100 -5.29 -16.16 9.57
C GLU A 100 -4.86 -16.96 8.33
N CYS A 101 -5.03 -16.42 7.12
CA CYS A 101 -4.69 -17.12 5.89
C CYS A 101 -3.80 -16.28 4.99
N ALA A 102 -2.52 -16.14 5.38
CA ALA A 102 -1.51 -15.49 4.55
C ALA A 102 -1.45 -16.06 3.11
N PRO A 103 -1.56 -17.38 2.85
CA PRO A 103 -1.67 -17.90 1.49
C PRO A 103 -2.92 -17.41 0.73
N CYS A 104 -4.06 -17.26 1.41
CA CYS A 104 -5.30 -16.74 0.82
C CYS A 104 -5.17 -15.26 0.49
N LEU A 105 -4.60 -14.47 1.41
CA LEU A 105 -4.30 -13.05 1.22
C LEU A 105 -3.47 -12.84 -0.05
N ARG A 106 -2.37 -13.58 -0.18
CA ARG A 106 -1.50 -13.56 -1.37
C ARG A 106 -2.25 -13.93 -2.64
N ARG A 107 -3.06 -14.99 -2.59
CA ARG A 107 -3.86 -15.43 -3.74
C ARG A 107 -4.87 -14.37 -4.16
N ARG A 108 -5.50 -13.65 -3.21
CA ARG A 108 -6.46 -12.59 -3.50
C ARG A 108 -5.77 -11.38 -4.14
N ILE A 109 -4.60 -10.99 -3.65
CA ILE A 109 -3.77 -9.92 -4.23
C ILE A 109 -3.41 -10.25 -5.67
N ARG A 110 -2.96 -11.49 -5.93
CA ARG A 110 -2.64 -11.94 -7.30
C ARG A 110 -3.82 -11.90 -8.27
N LYS A 111 -5.04 -12.03 -7.75
CA LYS A 111 -6.27 -11.99 -8.53
C LYS A 111 -6.87 -10.59 -8.63
N ALA A 112 -6.28 -9.59 -7.96
CA ALA A 112 -6.87 -8.26 -7.90
C ALA A 112 -6.99 -7.63 -9.29
N LYS A 113 -8.15 -7.01 -9.54
CA LYS A 113 -8.45 -6.39 -10.83
C LYS A 113 -8.15 -4.90 -10.76
N TYR A 114 -7.00 -4.52 -11.27
CA TYR A 114 -6.65 -3.15 -11.58
C TYR A 114 -7.38 -2.77 -12.86
N LYS A 115 -8.36 -1.88 -12.71
CA LYS A 115 -8.96 -1.16 -13.83
C LYS A 115 -8.09 0.07 -14.05
N GLY A 116 -7.85 0.45 -15.30
CA GLY A 116 -7.15 1.68 -15.61
C GLY A 116 -8.16 2.73 -16.04
N GLN A 117 -8.14 3.91 -15.42
CA GLN A 117 -8.69 5.20 -15.91
C GLN A 117 -8.58 6.26 -14.81
N ALA A 118 -8.34 7.52 -15.17
CA ALA A 118 -8.46 8.76 -14.37
C ALA A 118 -7.92 8.78 -12.92
N THR A 119 -6.95 9.66 -12.64
CA THR A 119 -6.33 9.80 -11.30
C THR A 119 -7.15 10.71 -10.38
N THR A 120 -8.06 10.13 -9.59
CA THR A 120 -8.79 10.85 -8.54
C THR A 120 -8.24 10.51 -7.16
N THR A 121 -6.98 10.90 -6.89
CA THR A 121 -6.27 10.58 -5.65
C THR A 121 -7.05 11.01 -4.40
N PHE A 122 -7.75 12.15 -4.46
CA PHE A 122 -8.61 12.62 -3.36
C PHE A 122 -9.70 11.61 -2.97
N PHE A 123 -10.40 10.99 -3.94
CA PHE A 123 -11.37 9.93 -3.64
C PHE A 123 -10.73 8.71 -2.99
N ALA A 124 -9.44 8.46 -3.29
CA ALA A 124 -8.71 7.37 -2.68
C ALA A 124 -8.39 7.59 -1.21
N LEU A 125 -7.96 8.80 -0.90
CA LEU A 125 -7.66 9.23 0.46
C LEU A 125 -8.96 9.27 1.29
N ASP A 126 -10.04 9.83 0.74
CA ASP A 126 -11.36 9.84 1.39
C ASP A 126 -11.89 8.43 1.64
N HIS A 127 -11.79 7.55 0.65
CA HIS A 127 -12.24 6.17 0.83
C HIS A 127 -11.40 5.44 1.88
N ALA A 128 -10.08 5.65 1.91
CA ALA A 128 -9.23 5.07 2.95
C ALA A 128 -9.70 5.53 4.34
N ARG A 129 -10.02 6.82 4.50
CA ARG A 129 -10.52 7.42 5.74
C ARG A 129 -11.89 6.86 6.14
N ILE A 130 -12.86 6.89 5.23
CA ILE A 130 -14.27 6.62 5.51
C ILE A 130 -14.54 5.11 5.60
N ASN A 131 -13.87 4.31 4.77
CA ASN A 131 -14.14 2.88 4.64
C ASN A 131 -12.99 2.05 5.17
N SER A 132 -11.80 2.14 4.57
CA SER A 132 -10.72 1.17 4.81
C SER A 132 -10.25 1.15 6.27
N PHE A 133 -10.18 2.33 6.90
CA PHE A 133 -9.86 2.49 8.31
C PHE A 133 -11.07 2.61 9.23
N SER A 134 -12.25 2.18 8.76
CA SER A 134 -13.46 2.02 9.59
C SER A 134 -13.48 0.67 10.31
N GLU A 135 -14.15 0.62 11.46
CA GLU A 135 -14.34 -0.63 12.21
C GLU A 135 -15.09 -1.69 11.38
N SER A 136 -16.04 -1.27 10.54
CA SER A 136 -16.79 -2.15 9.65
C SER A 136 -15.93 -2.85 8.57
N TYR A 137 -14.73 -2.32 8.31
CA TYR A 137 -13.73 -2.91 7.41
C TYR A 137 -12.59 -3.59 8.18
N GLY A 138 -12.70 -3.66 9.52
CA GLY A 138 -11.76 -4.36 10.38
C GLY A 138 -10.67 -3.48 10.98
N ALA A 139 -10.78 -2.15 10.89
CA ALA A 139 -9.89 -1.30 11.64
C ALA A 139 -10.15 -1.45 13.15
N ARG A 140 -9.06 -1.46 13.92
CA ARG A 140 -9.07 -1.59 15.37
C ARG A 140 -8.71 -0.26 16.02
N THR A 141 -9.45 0.10 17.06
CA THR A 141 -9.17 1.28 17.88
C THR A 141 -7.90 1.06 18.71
N GLY A 142 -7.09 2.12 18.87
CA GLY A 142 -5.82 2.06 19.62
C GLY A 142 -4.67 1.35 18.90
N VAL A 143 -4.84 0.99 17.63
CA VAL A 143 -3.80 0.35 16.82
C VAL A 143 -3.29 1.34 15.77
N PRO A 144 -1.96 1.50 15.59
CA PRO A 144 -1.42 2.40 14.57
C PRO A 144 -1.91 2.03 13.16
N LYS A 145 -2.28 3.05 12.40
CA LYS A 145 -2.85 2.93 11.05
C LYS A 145 -1.88 3.53 10.03
N ILE A 146 -1.54 2.76 9.01
CA ILE A 146 -0.62 3.18 7.96
C ILE A 146 -1.31 3.04 6.60
N ALA A 147 -1.44 4.15 5.88
CA ALA A 147 -1.76 4.17 4.46
C ALA A 147 -0.47 4.18 3.65
N ILE A 148 -0.32 3.23 2.73
CA ILE A 148 0.75 3.30 1.72
C ILE A 148 0.09 3.68 0.39
N VAL A 149 0.36 4.89 -0.08
CA VAL A 149 -0.16 5.46 -1.33
C VAL A 149 0.88 5.31 -2.42
N MET A 150 0.58 4.55 -3.46
CA MET A 150 1.44 4.42 -4.65
C MET A 150 0.81 5.20 -5.79
N THR A 151 1.57 6.06 -6.49
CA THR A 151 1.10 6.84 -7.65
C THR A 151 2.25 7.05 -8.65
N ASP A 152 1.96 7.04 -9.95
CA ASP A 152 2.91 7.25 -11.04
C ASP A 152 2.71 8.57 -11.82
N GLY A 153 1.93 9.50 -11.26
CA GLY A 153 1.58 10.76 -11.93
C GLY A 153 0.64 11.65 -11.11
N LYS A 154 0.02 12.62 -11.78
CA LYS A 154 -0.71 13.73 -11.15
C LYS A 154 -2.19 13.43 -10.92
N SER A 155 -2.74 13.87 -9.79
CA SER A 155 -4.18 13.89 -9.55
C SER A 155 -4.88 14.92 -10.44
N GLN A 156 -6.16 14.67 -10.74
CA GLN A 156 -7.03 15.61 -11.46
C GLN A 156 -7.27 16.92 -10.69
N ASN A 157 -7.13 16.91 -9.36
CA ASN A 157 -7.31 18.09 -8.53
C ASN A 157 -6.35 18.06 -7.34
N LYS A 158 -5.29 18.85 -7.40
CA LYS A 158 -4.25 18.92 -6.38
C LYS A 158 -4.81 19.40 -5.04
N ASP A 159 -5.58 20.48 -5.02
CA ASP A 159 -6.09 21.09 -3.78
C ASP A 159 -6.98 20.11 -3.00
N LYS A 160 -7.96 19.48 -3.68
CA LYS A 160 -8.78 18.42 -3.07
C LYS A 160 -7.96 17.22 -2.59
N THR A 161 -6.87 16.91 -3.30
CA THR A 161 -5.98 15.81 -2.90
C THR A 161 -5.23 16.14 -1.61
N CYS A 162 -4.77 17.38 -1.47
CA CYS A 162 -4.14 17.86 -0.25
C CYS A 162 -5.14 17.90 0.92
N ASP A 163 -6.36 18.40 0.70
CA ASP A 163 -7.43 18.42 1.71
C ASP A 163 -7.78 17.00 2.20
N SER A 164 -8.04 16.06 1.29
CA SER A 164 -8.35 14.67 1.66
C SER A 164 -7.17 13.97 2.36
N ALA A 165 -5.93 14.32 2.01
CA ALA A 165 -4.75 13.79 2.68
C ALA A 165 -4.62 14.34 4.11
N GLU A 166 -4.93 15.62 4.31
CA GLU A 166 -4.96 16.25 5.64
C GLU A 166 -6.04 15.62 6.52
N ASP A 167 -7.24 15.42 5.98
CA ASP A 167 -8.33 14.72 6.67
C ASP A 167 -7.93 13.30 7.09
N LEU A 168 -7.27 12.55 6.19
CA LEU A 168 -6.79 11.20 6.49
C LEU A 168 -5.70 11.22 7.58
N ARG A 169 -4.74 12.14 7.53
CA ARG A 169 -3.72 12.29 8.58
C ARG A 169 -4.34 12.66 9.93
N THR A 170 -5.25 13.62 9.95
CA THR A 170 -5.96 14.08 11.15
C THR A 170 -6.79 12.97 11.79
N SER A 171 -7.23 11.97 11.00
CA SER A 171 -7.90 10.76 11.52
C SER A 171 -6.96 9.75 12.22
N GLY A 172 -5.68 10.09 12.39
CA GLY A 172 -4.67 9.25 13.05
C GLY A 172 -4.01 8.23 12.12
N VAL A 173 -4.04 8.46 10.81
CA VAL A 173 -3.40 7.59 9.81
C VAL A 173 -2.08 8.20 9.36
N THR A 174 -1.01 7.41 9.42
CA THR A 174 0.29 7.79 8.83
C THR A 174 0.30 7.44 7.35
N ILE A 175 0.65 8.39 6.49
CA ILE A 175 0.66 8.23 5.03
C ILE A 175 2.11 8.15 4.53
N ILE A 176 2.47 6.98 3.98
CA ILE A 176 3.69 6.75 3.22
C ILE A 176 3.36 6.89 1.74
N VAL A 177 4.10 7.73 1.01
CA VAL A 177 3.89 7.93 -0.43
C VAL A 177 5.03 7.30 -1.22
N VAL A 178 4.68 6.49 -2.21
CA VAL A 178 5.60 5.85 -3.16
C VAL A 178 5.34 6.43 -4.55
N PRO A 179 5.98 7.56 -4.90
CA PRO A 179 5.94 8.06 -6.27
C PRO A 179 6.77 7.15 -7.18
N ILE A 180 6.19 6.78 -8.32
CA ILE A 180 6.79 5.87 -9.30
C ILE A 180 7.11 6.66 -10.57
N GLY A 181 8.38 6.65 -10.98
CA GLY A 181 8.83 7.41 -12.13
C GLY A 181 8.94 8.91 -11.84
N ASN A 182 8.90 9.71 -12.90
CA ASN A 182 9.22 11.15 -12.86
C ASN A 182 8.04 12.06 -13.24
N GLU A 183 6.84 11.51 -13.46
CA GLU A 183 5.67 12.26 -13.94
C GLU A 183 4.77 12.78 -12.79
N VAL A 184 5.15 12.54 -11.54
CA VAL A 184 4.45 13.01 -10.35
C VAL A 184 4.65 14.51 -10.11
N ASP A 185 3.66 15.15 -9.49
CA ASP A 185 3.77 16.53 -9.05
C ASP A 185 4.37 16.59 -7.64
N LYS A 186 5.50 17.30 -7.48
CA LYS A 186 6.21 17.32 -6.19
C LYS A 186 5.36 17.91 -5.07
N GLU A 187 4.63 18.99 -5.34
CA GLU A 187 3.80 19.64 -4.32
C GLU A 187 2.64 18.74 -3.91
N GLU A 188 2.06 18.01 -4.85
CA GLU A 188 1.05 16.98 -4.55
C GLU A 188 1.62 15.86 -3.67
N ILE A 189 2.79 15.32 -3.99
CA ILE A 189 3.42 14.26 -3.20
C ILE A 189 3.77 14.75 -1.78
N ASP A 190 4.33 15.94 -1.68
CA ASP A 190 4.72 16.56 -0.42
C ASP A 190 3.48 16.83 0.46
N CYS A 191 2.34 17.25 -0.13
CA CYS A 191 1.12 17.49 0.61
C CYS A 191 0.37 16.20 1.01
N ILE A 192 0.58 15.08 0.32
CA ILE A 192 -0.04 13.79 0.69
C ILE A 192 0.70 13.11 1.85
N ALA A 193 2.03 13.10 1.82
CA ALA A 193 2.82 12.36 2.80
C ALA A 193 2.68 12.91 4.23
N SER A 194 2.86 12.05 5.24
CA SER A 194 2.96 12.49 6.65
C SER A 194 4.25 13.25 6.98
N GLY A 195 5.09 13.52 5.98
CA GLY A 195 6.32 14.30 6.08
C GLY A 195 7.37 13.83 5.07
N PRO A 196 8.47 14.59 4.90
CA PRO A 196 9.45 14.32 3.84
C PRO A 196 10.07 12.91 3.93
N SER A 197 10.23 12.41 5.16
CA SER A 197 10.83 11.10 5.41
C SER A 197 9.90 9.92 5.04
N PHE A 198 8.60 10.18 4.85
CA PHE A 198 7.57 9.23 4.43
C PHE A 198 7.41 9.14 2.90
N ILE A 199 8.20 9.90 2.14
CA ILE A 199 8.23 9.86 0.68
C ILE A 199 9.33 8.89 0.24
N LEU A 200 8.95 7.81 -0.46
CA LEU A 200 9.85 6.75 -0.89
C LEU A 200 9.81 6.62 -2.41
N PRO A 201 10.55 7.48 -3.15
CA PRO A 201 10.54 7.46 -4.60
C PRO A 201 11.18 6.19 -5.16
N VAL A 202 10.68 5.78 -6.32
CA VAL A 202 11.21 4.68 -7.13
C VAL A 202 11.19 5.08 -8.61
N SER A 203 12.23 4.72 -9.35
CA SER A 203 12.39 5.18 -10.74
C SER A 203 11.42 4.55 -11.75
N SER A 204 10.82 3.40 -11.41
CA SER A 204 9.91 2.67 -12.30
C SER A 204 9.18 1.56 -11.54
N PHE A 205 8.15 0.98 -12.16
CA PHE A 205 7.49 -0.22 -11.64
C PHE A 205 8.45 -1.39 -11.42
N ALA A 206 9.46 -1.55 -12.27
CA ALA A 206 10.48 -2.58 -12.11
C ALA A 206 11.32 -2.38 -10.84
N GLY A 207 11.60 -1.11 -10.48
CA GLY A 207 12.38 -0.74 -9.30
C GLY A 207 11.70 -1.13 -7.99
N LEU A 208 10.38 -1.27 -7.97
CA LEU A 208 9.66 -1.70 -6.78
C LEU A 208 9.97 -3.17 -6.38
N ARG A 209 10.52 -3.96 -7.31
CA ARG A 209 11.01 -5.33 -7.05
C ARG A 209 12.38 -5.35 -6.37
N ASP A 210 13.09 -4.22 -6.38
CA ASP A 210 14.41 -4.10 -5.77
C ASP A 210 14.35 -4.47 -4.28
N ARG A 211 15.41 -5.13 -3.79
CA ARG A 211 15.50 -5.52 -2.38
C ARG A 211 15.67 -4.29 -1.50
N GLY A 212 16.58 -3.38 -1.85
CA GLY A 212 16.88 -2.19 -1.06
C GLY A 212 15.68 -1.26 -0.93
N PHE A 213 14.92 -1.07 -2.01
CA PHE A 213 13.66 -0.33 -1.96
C PHE A 213 12.65 -0.94 -0.97
N ARG A 214 12.44 -2.27 -1.04
CA ARG A 214 11.52 -2.96 -0.13
C ARG A 214 11.97 -2.89 1.33
N ASP A 215 13.28 -2.96 1.57
CA ASP A 215 13.84 -2.87 2.91
C ASP A 215 13.68 -1.45 3.48
N ARG A 216 13.79 -0.40 2.65
CA ARG A 216 13.46 0.99 3.04
C ARG A 216 11.99 1.17 3.41
N VAL A 217 11.06 0.60 2.64
CA VAL A 217 9.62 0.63 2.96
C VAL A 217 9.37 -0.09 4.28
N ALA A 218 9.99 -1.26 4.48
CA ALA A 218 9.91 -2.01 5.73
C ALA A 218 10.36 -1.18 6.93
N GLN A 219 11.56 -0.62 6.84
CA GLN A 219 12.12 0.24 7.88
C GLN A 219 11.21 1.43 8.20
N ARG A 220 10.61 2.04 7.17
CA ARG A 220 9.68 3.15 7.36
C ARG A 220 8.41 2.71 8.09
N VAL A 221 7.80 1.60 7.68
CA VAL A 221 6.63 1.03 8.36
C VAL A 221 6.94 0.68 9.81
N SER A 222 8.11 0.10 10.08
CA SER A 222 8.54 -0.26 11.44
C SER A 222 8.86 0.95 12.34
N SER A 223 9.02 2.15 11.76
CA SER A 223 9.30 3.38 12.50
C SER A 223 8.06 4.14 12.96
N VAL A 224 6.87 3.69 12.55
CA VAL A 224 5.56 4.19 12.98
C VAL A 224 5.11 3.43 14.22
#